data_AF-V5RUF8-F1
#
_entry.id   AF-V5RUF8-F1
#
_cell.length_a   1.000
_cell.length_b   1.000
_cell.length_c   1.000
_cell.angle_alpha   90.00
_cell.angle_beta   90.00
_cell.angle_gamma   90.00
#
_symmetry.space_group_name_H-M   'P 1'
#
loop_
_entity.id
_entity.type
_entity.pdbx_description
1 polymer ?
#
loop_
_entity_poly.entity_id
_entity_poly.type
_entity_poly.pdbx_seq_one_letter_code
_entity_poly.pdbx_strand_id
1 'polypeptide(L)'
;MVTKDSKHSGGQGLATASLTLGIISIPLLGVGAILGILAIIFGAVSLRQNQGRKKSVAGIITGSIGILIAILLLVVYLAVPSLQANNNDTARKADVTNLTSDVIDYQANNRGKMPSKYELSKAKLVQVSDIKQAAYDGYGYDGNPKPTLDTAVYTIGENCNGEKANRNFSITVLLENNTVYCVGS
;
A
#
# COMPACT_ATOMS: atom_id res chain seq x y z
N MET A 1 10.19 5.83 -73.98
CA MET A 1 9.64 6.41 -72.74
C MET A 1 9.37 5.26 -71.78
N VAL A 2 10.14 5.21 -70.69
CA VAL A 2 10.02 4.20 -69.63
C VAL A 2 9.41 4.92 -68.43
N THR A 3 8.24 4.50 -67.97
CA THR A 3 7.75 4.82 -66.62
C THR A 3 7.82 3.56 -65.78
N LYS A 4 8.54 3.66 -64.67
CA LYS A 4 8.86 2.57 -63.74
C LYS A 4 7.94 2.74 -62.55
N ASP A 5 6.99 1.82 -62.38
CA ASP A 5 6.09 1.81 -61.22
C ASP A 5 6.87 1.50 -59.92
N SER A 6 6.74 2.38 -58.94
CA SER A 6 7.41 2.31 -57.63
C SER A 6 6.67 1.37 -56.67
N LYS A 7 7.19 0.14 -56.58
CA LYS A 7 7.35 -0.73 -55.39
C LYS A 7 6.44 -0.44 -54.17
N HIS A 8 5.29 -1.12 -54.09
CA HIS A 8 4.57 -1.33 -52.83
C HIS A 8 4.97 -2.69 -52.21
N SER A 9 6.01 -2.71 -51.36
CA SER A 9 6.26 -3.83 -50.45
C SER A 9 7.32 -3.43 -49.43
N GLY A 10 6.97 -3.42 -48.14
CA GLY A 10 7.94 -3.17 -47.07
C GLY A 10 7.37 -2.80 -45.69
N GLY A 11 6.05 -2.67 -45.50
CA GLY A 11 5.46 -2.20 -44.24
C GLY A 11 5.07 -3.26 -43.21
N GLN A 12 4.98 -4.54 -43.59
CA GLN A 12 4.44 -5.58 -42.69
C GLN A 12 5.40 -5.97 -41.56
N GLY A 13 6.73 -5.92 -41.78
CA GLY A 13 7.71 -6.29 -40.76
C GLY A 13 7.92 -5.22 -39.68
N LEU A 14 7.73 -3.94 -40.03
CA LEU A 14 7.96 -2.82 -39.11
C LEU A 14 6.87 -2.74 -38.03
N ALA A 15 5.63 -3.04 -38.41
CA ALA A 15 4.50 -3.13 -37.48
C ALA A 15 4.69 -4.28 -36.47
N THR A 16 5.13 -5.45 -36.92
CA THR A 16 5.39 -6.59 -36.02
C THR A 16 6.59 -6.32 -35.11
N ALA A 17 7.65 -5.69 -35.63
CA ALA A 17 8.84 -5.37 -34.86
C ALA A 17 8.58 -4.34 -33.74
N SER A 18 7.85 -3.25 -34.06
CA SER A 18 7.49 -2.22 -33.08
C SER A 18 6.54 -2.75 -32.00
N LEU A 19 5.62 -3.65 -32.38
CA LEU A 19 4.77 -4.34 -31.43
C LEU A 19 5.59 -5.20 -30.45
N THR A 20 6.56 -5.97 -30.95
CA THR A 20 7.43 -6.78 -30.07
C THR A 20 8.32 -5.92 -29.17
N LEU A 21 8.83 -4.78 -29.65
CA LEU A 21 9.64 -3.86 -28.85
C LEU A 21 8.82 -3.24 -27.70
N GLY A 22 7.56 -2.87 -27.96
CA GLY A 22 6.64 -2.38 -26.93
C GLY A 22 6.34 -3.44 -25.86
N ILE A 23 6.18 -4.70 -26.25
CA ILE A 23 5.93 -5.82 -25.31
C ILE A 23 7.16 -6.10 -24.43
N ILE A 24 8.36 -6.03 -25.00
CA ILE A 24 9.63 -6.25 -24.28
C ILE A 24 9.96 -5.09 -23.32
N SER A 25 9.37 -3.90 -23.50
CA SER A 25 9.57 -2.75 -22.61
C SER A 25 8.85 -2.86 -21.26
N ILE A 26 7.83 -3.69 -21.15
CA ILE A 26 6.96 -3.83 -19.97
C ILE A 26 7.57 -4.69 -18.84
N PRO A 27 8.33 -5.79 -19.08
CA PRO A 27 8.85 -6.66 -18.01
C PRO A 27 9.88 -6.04 -17.04
N LEU A 28 10.28 -4.77 -17.17
CA LEU A 28 11.20 -4.15 -16.20
C LEU A 28 10.54 -3.78 -14.85
N LEU A 29 9.21 -3.88 -14.71
CA LEU A 29 8.47 -3.44 -13.51
C LEU A 29 7.36 -4.42 -13.08
N GLY A 30 7.75 -5.59 -12.55
CA GLY A 30 6.94 -6.34 -11.56
C GLY A 30 5.82 -7.27 -12.06
N VAL A 31 5.13 -7.86 -11.07
CA VAL A 31 4.20 -9.03 -11.07
C VAL A 31 3.09 -9.02 -12.15
N GLY A 32 2.85 -7.88 -12.81
CA GLY A 32 1.92 -7.76 -13.95
C GLY A 32 2.36 -8.47 -15.24
N ALA A 33 3.61 -8.92 -15.33
CA ALA A 33 4.17 -9.55 -16.53
C ALA A 33 3.40 -10.82 -16.96
N ILE A 34 3.01 -11.69 -16.02
CA ILE A 34 2.34 -12.96 -16.34
C ILE A 34 0.94 -12.71 -16.93
N LEU A 35 0.21 -11.76 -16.34
CA LEU A 35 -1.13 -11.36 -16.80
C LEU A 35 -1.07 -10.59 -18.13
N GLY A 36 -0.07 -9.74 -18.31
CA GLY A 36 0.14 -8.99 -19.56
C GLY A 36 0.45 -9.90 -20.75
N ILE A 37 1.29 -10.91 -20.57
CA ILE A 37 1.63 -11.87 -21.63
C ILE A 37 0.40 -12.62 -22.11
N LEU A 38 -0.46 -13.09 -21.20
CA LEU A 38 -1.71 -13.76 -21.56
C LEU A 38 -2.65 -12.81 -22.32
N ALA A 39 -2.80 -11.57 -21.86
CA ALA A 39 -3.64 -10.56 -22.52
C ALA A 39 -3.18 -10.25 -23.96
N ILE A 40 -1.87 -10.20 -24.18
CA ILE A 40 -1.27 -9.97 -25.52
C ILE A 40 -1.54 -11.16 -26.44
N ILE A 41 -1.37 -12.39 -25.96
CA ILE A 41 -1.62 -13.61 -26.75
C ILE A 41 -3.10 -13.66 -27.17
N PHE A 42 -4.02 -13.45 -26.22
CA PHE A 42 -5.46 -13.41 -26.53
C PHE A 42 -5.83 -12.25 -27.46
N GLY A 43 -5.22 -11.06 -27.28
CA GLY A 43 -5.42 -9.91 -28.15
C GLY A 43 -4.94 -10.15 -29.58
N ALA A 44 -3.75 -10.73 -29.76
CA ALA A 44 -3.17 -11.02 -31.07
C ALA A 44 -3.95 -12.12 -31.81
N VAL A 45 -4.44 -13.14 -31.09
CA VAL A 45 -5.29 -14.19 -31.67
C VAL A 45 -6.62 -13.63 -32.15
N SER A 46 -7.16 -12.59 -31.50
CA SER A 46 -8.42 -11.94 -31.92
C SER A 46 -8.32 -11.18 -33.25
N LEU A 47 -7.14 -10.67 -33.61
CA LEU A 47 -6.94 -9.86 -34.81
C LEU A 47 -6.60 -10.68 -36.07
N ARG A 48 -6.11 -11.92 -35.91
CA ARG A 48 -5.53 -12.69 -37.02
C ARG A 48 -6.48 -13.69 -37.70
N GLN A 49 -7.80 -13.48 -37.64
CA GLN A 49 -8.77 -14.41 -38.21
C GLN A 49 -9.63 -13.80 -39.34
N ASN A 50 -8.97 -13.51 -40.47
CA ASN A 50 -9.62 -13.13 -41.74
C ASN A 50 -9.71 -14.33 -42.71
N GLN A 51 -10.61 -15.28 -42.45
CA GLN A 51 -11.09 -16.24 -43.44
C GLN A 51 -12.56 -16.62 -43.16
N GLY A 52 -13.48 -16.12 -44.00
CA GLY A 52 -14.83 -16.67 -44.20
C GLY A 52 -15.99 -16.04 -43.40
N ARG A 53 -17.05 -15.66 -44.12
CA ARG A 53 -18.30 -14.93 -43.75
C ARG A 53 -19.16 -15.47 -42.57
N LYS A 54 -18.64 -16.30 -41.66
CA LYS A 54 -19.38 -16.81 -40.48
C LYS A 54 -18.60 -16.76 -39.15
N LYS A 55 -17.50 -16.01 -39.06
CA LYS A 55 -16.61 -15.94 -37.87
C LYS A 55 -16.48 -14.56 -37.19
N SER A 56 -17.20 -13.54 -37.65
CA SER A 56 -17.18 -12.20 -37.04
C SER A 56 -17.82 -12.14 -35.65
N VAL A 57 -18.70 -13.10 -35.34
CA VAL A 57 -19.36 -13.22 -34.04
C VAL A 57 -18.36 -13.61 -32.94
N ALA A 58 -17.37 -14.44 -33.27
CA ALA A 58 -16.37 -14.90 -32.30
C ALA A 58 -15.47 -13.75 -31.81
N GLY A 59 -15.08 -12.84 -32.71
CA GLY A 59 -14.23 -11.68 -32.36
C GLY A 59 -14.95 -10.64 -31.51
N ILE A 60 -16.25 -10.40 -31.76
CA ILE A 60 -17.05 -9.48 -30.94
C ILE A 60 -17.26 -10.07 -29.54
N ILE A 61 -17.56 -11.37 -29.44
CA ILE A 61 -17.75 -12.03 -28.14
C ILE A 61 -16.45 -12.06 -27.34
N THR A 62 -15.33 -12.49 -27.92
CA THR A 62 -14.05 -12.53 -27.20
C THR A 62 -13.51 -11.13 -26.88
N GLY A 63 -13.73 -10.15 -27.77
CA GLY A 63 -13.43 -8.75 -27.51
C GLY A 63 -14.26 -8.18 -26.36
N SER A 64 -15.56 -8.48 -26.31
CA SER A 64 -16.44 -8.05 -25.22
C SER A 64 -16.02 -8.63 -23.86
N ILE A 65 -15.66 -9.92 -23.81
CA ILE A 65 -15.16 -10.58 -22.61
C ILE A 65 -13.82 -9.97 -22.19
N GLY A 66 -12.92 -9.71 -23.14
CA GLY A 66 -11.63 -9.07 -22.87
C GLY A 66 -11.79 -7.67 -22.26
N ILE A 67 -12.71 -6.86 -22.80
CA ILE A 67 -13.02 -5.53 -22.27
C ILE A 67 -13.62 -5.63 -20.87
N LEU A 68 -14.55 -6.56 -20.62
CA LEU A 68 -15.13 -6.76 -19.29
C LEU A 68 -14.08 -7.17 -18.25
N ILE A 69 -13.17 -8.08 -18.61
CA ILE A 69 -12.06 -8.49 -17.75
C ILE A 69 -11.09 -7.32 -17.52
N ALA A 70 -10.77 -6.54 -18.56
CA ALA A 70 -9.90 -5.37 -18.43
C ALA A 70 -10.52 -4.29 -17.53
N ILE A 71 -11.82 -4.02 -17.66
CA ILE A 71 -12.56 -3.09 -16.80
C ILE A 71 -12.59 -3.61 -15.35
N LEU A 72 -12.85 -4.90 -15.14
CA LEU A 72 -12.84 -5.50 -13.81
C LEU A 72 -11.46 -5.35 -13.14
N LEU A 73 -10.38 -5.68 -13.86
CA LEU A 73 -9.02 -5.54 -13.36
C LEU A 73 -8.66 -4.08 -13.10
N LEU A 74 -9.10 -3.15 -13.94
CA LEU A 74 -8.90 -1.71 -13.74
C LEU A 74 -9.58 -1.24 -12.44
N VAL A 75 -10.84 -1.62 -12.22
CA VAL A 75 -11.58 -1.26 -11.01
C VAL A 75 -10.93 -1.86 -9.77
N VAL A 76 -10.53 -3.13 -9.81
CA VAL A 76 -9.82 -3.78 -8.70
C VAL A 76 -8.48 -3.09 -8.42
N TYR A 77 -7.71 -2.76 -9.46
CA TYR A 77 -6.42 -2.08 -9.30
C TYR A 77 -6.55 -0.68 -8.69
N LEU A 78 -7.61 0.06 -9.03
CA LEU A 78 -7.86 1.39 -8.48
C LEU A 78 -8.56 1.36 -7.10
N ALA A 79 -9.40 0.37 -6.83
CA ALA A 79 -10.20 0.27 -5.60
C ALA A 79 -9.50 -0.48 -4.46
N VAL A 80 -8.64 -1.46 -4.75
CA VAL A 80 -7.88 -2.19 -3.71
C VAL A 80 -6.99 -1.27 -2.86
N PRO A 81 -6.23 -0.30 -3.41
CA PRO A 81 -5.43 0.58 -2.55
C PRO A 81 -6.29 1.48 -1.64
N SER A 82 -7.50 1.87 -2.07
CA SER A 82 -8.41 2.69 -1.25
C SER A 82 -9.17 1.89 -0.17
N LEU A 83 -9.17 0.56 -0.25
CA LEU A 83 -9.61 -0.33 0.83
C LEU A 83 -8.49 -0.59 1.88
N GLN A 84 -7.25 -0.23 1.58
CA GLN A 84 -6.09 -0.50 2.44
C GLN A 84 -5.77 0.64 3.44
N ALA A 85 -6.33 1.85 3.28
CA ALA A 85 -6.13 2.96 4.22
C ALA A 85 -6.57 2.61 5.66
N ASN A 86 -7.71 1.89 5.79
CA ASN A 86 -8.16 1.36 7.08
C ASN A 86 -7.17 0.33 7.68
N ASN A 87 -6.40 -0.38 6.85
CA ASN A 87 -5.43 -1.35 7.35
C ASN A 87 -4.22 -0.66 7.98
N ASN A 88 -3.82 0.53 7.50
CA ASN A 88 -2.72 1.28 8.10
C ASN A 88 -3.10 1.83 9.49
N ASP A 89 -4.31 2.37 9.63
CA ASP A 89 -4.84 2.81 10.93
C ASP A 89 -4.99 1.61 11.89
N THR A 90 -5.45 0.46 11.37
CA THR A 90 -5.57 -0.78 12.17
C THR A 90 -4.20 -1.28 12.62
N ALA A 91 -3.19 -1.28 11.73
CA ALA A 91 -1.83 -1.67 12.05
C ALA A 91 -1.20 -0.72 13.07
N ARG A 92 -1.38 0.60 12.92
CA ARG A 92 -0.92 1.58 13.92
C ARG A 92 -1.56 1.35 15.27
N LYS A 93 -2.89 1.18 15.33
CA LYS A 93 -3.61 0.87 16.58
C LYS A 93 -3.08 -0.42 17.22
N ALA A 94 -2.79 -1.44 16.43
CA ALA A 94 -2.19 -2.68 16.91
C ALA A 94 -0.78 -2.46 17.46
N ASP A 95 0.07 -1.69 16.78
CA ASP A 95 1.42 -1.34 17.25
C ASP A 95 1.39 -0.68 18.62
N VAL A 96 0.57 0.37 18.81
CA VAL A 96 0.46 1.05 20.12
C VAL A 96 -0.15 0.16 21.20
N THR A 97 -1.04 -0.76 20.83
CA THR A 97 -1.61 -1.74 21.76
C THR A 97 -0.55 -2.74 22.21
N ASN A 98 0.31 -3.20 21.30
CA ASN A 98 1.42 -4.09 21.63
C ASN A 98 2.42 -3.39 22.56
N LEU A 99 2.76 -2.13 22.27
CA LEU A 99 3.60 -1.32 23.17
C LEU A 99 2.98 -1.17 24.56
N THR A 100 1.66 -1.01 24.65
CA THR A 100 0.95 -0.91 25.94
C THR A 100 1.07 -2.20 26.73
N SER A 101 0.90 -3.35 26.08
CA SER A 101 1.11 -4.67 26.69
C SER A 101 2.54 -4.81 27.21
N ASP A 102 3.55 -4.44 26.40
CA ASP A 102 4.96 -4.48 26.81
C ASP A 102 5.20 -3.60 28.05
N VAL A 103 4.58 -2.41 28.11
CA VAL A 103 4.66 -1.53 29.28
C VAL A 103 4.02 -2.16 30.51
N ILE A 104 2.82 -2.75 30.37
CA ILE A 104 2.11 -3.41 31.47
C ILE A 104 2.90 -4.60 31.99
N ASP A 105 3.42 -5.44 31.09
CA ASP A 105 4.23 -6.59 31.44
C ASP A 105 5.53 -6.16 32.12
N TYR A 106 6.19 -5.10 31.61
CA TYR A 106 7.36 -4.54 32.27
C TYR A 106 7.02 -4.06 33.68
N GLN A 107 5.93 -3.31 33.86
CA GLN A 107 5.51 -2.83 35.17
C GLN A 107 5.20 -3.99 36.14
N ALA A 108 4.48 -5.01 35.68
CA ALA A 108 4.16 -6.19 36.48
C ALA A 108 5.43 -6.92 36.96
N ASN A 109 6.42 -7.05 36.09
CA ASN A 109 7.68 -7.73 36.39
C ASN A 109 8.71 -6.86 37.12
N ASN A 110 8.57 -5.53 37.10
CA ASN A 110 9.54 -4.59 37.66
C ASN A 110 8.99 -3.75 38.82
N ARG A 111 8.07 -4.30 39.63
CA ARG A 111 7.47 -3.64 40.82
C ARG A 111 6.82 -2.28 40.51
N GLY A 112 6.20 -2.16 39.33
CA GLY A 112 5.56 -0.94 38.86
C GLY A 112 6.54 0.14 38.37
N LYS A 113 7.80 -0.22 38.08
CA LYS A 113 8.72 0.68 37.37
C LYS A 113 8.33 0.79 35.90
N MET A 114 8.51 1.97 35.33
CA MET A 114 8.23 2.23 33.92
C MET A 114 9.42 1.85 33.03
N PRO A 115 9.17 1.28 31.83
CA PRO A 115 10.23 1.02 30.86
C PRO A 115 10.84 2.32 30.34
N SER A 116 12.13 2.27 30.01
CA SER A 116 12.80 3.36 29.31
C SER A 116 12.43 3.35 27.82
N LYS A 117 12.68 4.46 27.11
CA LYS A 117 12.57 4.52 25.65
C LYS A 117 13.32 3.37 24.95
N TYR A 118 14.50 3.00 25.46
CA TYR A 118 15.30 1.93 24.87
C TYR A 118 14.60 0.57 24.93
N GLU A 119 13.92 0.27 26.04
CA GLU A 119 13.17 -0.99 26.16
C GLU A 119 12.00 -1.05 25.16
N LEU A 120 11.29 0.07 24.96
CA LEU A 120 10.19 0.13 23.99
C LEU A 120 10.67 0.12 22.54
N SER A 121 11.87 0.65 22.25
CA SER A 121 12.42 0.62 20.90
C SER A 121 12.80 -0.79 20.40
N LYS A 122 12.79 -1.79 21.29
CA LYS A 122 12.99 -3.20 20.93
C LYS A 122 11.71 -3.85 20.39
N ALA A 123 10.55 -3.22 20.61
CA ALA A 123 9.28 -3.74 20.10
C ALA A 123 9.32 -3.78 18.57
N LYS A 124 8.87 -4.89 17.99
CA LYS A 124 8.79 -5.04 16.54
C LYS A 124 7.44 -4.51 16.07
N LEU A 125 7.44 -3.27 15.59
CA LEU A 125 6.26 -2.56 15.11
C LEU A 125 6.19 -2.61 13.58
N VAL A 126 4.97 -2.49 13.04
CA VAL A 126 4.71 -2.59 11.59
C VAL A 126 4.74 -1.21 10.93
N GLN A 127 4.03 -0.24 11.51
CA GLN A 127 3.85 1.10 10.95
C GLN A 127 4.50 2.20 11.80
N VAL A 128 4.57 2.03 13.12
CA VAL A 128 5.28 2.99 13.98
C VAL A 128 6.79 2.73 13.88
N SER A 129 7.54 3.66 13.30
CA SER A 129 9.01 3.55 13.15
C SER A 129 9.77 4.13 14.33
N ASP A 130 9.17 5.09 15.03
CA ASP A 130 9.84 5.85 16.07
C ASP A 130 8.97 5.98 17.33
N ILE A 131 9.63 5.86 18.48
CA ILE A 131 9.00 6.09 19.78
C ILE A 131 9.73 7.24 20.45
N LYS A 132 9.01 8.31 20.74
CA LYS A 132 9.52 9.43 21.54
C LYS A 132 8.92 9.36 22.93
N GLN A 133 9.75 9.59 23.95
CA GLN A 133 9.28 9.68 25.32
C GLN A 133 9.01 11.14 25.65
N ALA A 134 7.80 11.42 26.13
CA ALA A 134 7.43 12.69 26.73
C ALA A 134 7.49 12.56 28.26
N ALA A 135 8.01 13.58 28.93
CA ALA A 135 7.87 13.70 30.38
C ALA A 135 6.60 14.51 30.62
N TYR A 136 5.70 14.00 31.46
CA TYR A 136 4.57 14.80 31.91
C TYR A 136 5.09 15.96 32.78
N ASP A 137 5.11 17.16 32.22
CA ASP A 137 5.67 18.39 32.82
C ASP A 137 4.59 19.32 33.41
N GLY A 138 3.32 18.92 33.38
CA GLY A 138 2.22 19.63 34.02
C GLY A 138 1.76 20.91 33.33
N TYR A 139 2.37 21.29 32.21
CA TYR A 139 1.95 22.41 31.36
C TYR A 139 1.85 21.93 29.92
N GLY A 140 0.63 21.88 29.37
CA GLY A 140 0.42 21.48 27.99
C GLY A 140 1.16 22.39 27.02
N TYR A 141 2.10 21.80 26.27
CA TYR A 141 2.80 22.34 25.09
C TYR A 141 3.69 23.57 25.29
N ASP A 142 5.01 23.38 25.21
CA ASP A 142 5.79 23.82 24.03
C ASP A 142 7.03 22.95 23.71
N GLY A 143 7.40 21.98 24.57
CA GLY A 143 8.59 21.14 24.42
C GLY A 143 8.36 19.64 24.15
N ASN A 144 7.16 19.11 24.42
CA ASN A 144 6.89 17.69 24.29
C ASN A 144 6.75 17.24 22.82
N PRO A 145 7.30 16.06 22.45
CA PRO A 145 7.19 15.54 21.09
C PRO A 145 5.72 15.31 20.72
N LYS A 146 5.34 15.70 19.50
CA LYS A 146 3.99 15.50 18.96
C LYS A 146 3.92 14.15 18.24
N PRO A 147 2.80 13.40 18.38
CA PRO A 147 2.60 12.17 17.62
C PRO A 147 2.43 12.49 16.13
N THR A 148 2.99 11.63 15.29
CA THR A 148 2.83 11.67 13.83
C THR A 148 2.33 10.33 13.33
N LEU A 149 2.21 10.15 12.01
CA LEU A 149 1.78 8.88 11.42
C LEU A 149 2.77 7.74 11.76
N ASP A 150 4.07 8.06 11.86
CA ASP A 150 5.13 7.07 12.07
C ASP A 150 5.78 7.17 13.47
N THR A 151 5.50 8.25 14.22
CA THR A 151 6.06 8.47 15.56
C THR A 151 4.97 8.33 16.63
N ALA A 152 5.12 7.32 17.49
CA ALA A 152 4.37 7.21 18.72
C ALA A 152 5.03 8.02 19.84
N VAL A 153 4.21 8.62 20.70
CA VAL A 153 4.65 9.36 21.88
C VAL A 153 4.23 8.62 23.12
N TYR A 154 5.22 8.17 23.90
CA TYR A 154 5.06 7.51 25.18
C TYR A 154 5.21 8.51 26.32
N THR A 155 4.14 8.74 27.06
CA THR A 155 4.09 9.66 28.20
C THR A 155 3.99 8.86 29.49
N ILE A 156 4.83 9.20 30.47
CA ILE A 156 4.80 8.61 31.81
C ILE A 156 4.17 9.61 32.78
N GLY A 157 3.30 9.13 33.66
CA GLY A 157 2.70 9.91 34.75
C GLY A 157 1.27 10.37 34.49
N GLU A 158 0.74 10.12 33.29
CA GLU A 158 -0.59 10.58 32.85
C GLU A 158 -1.22 9.57 31.89
N ASN A 159 -2.51 9.28 32.10
CA ASN A 159 -3.29 8.42 31.23
C ASN A 159 -4.04 9.19 30.14
N CYS A 160 -4.74 8.49 29.25
CA CYS A 160 -5.47 9.12 28.14
C CYS A 160 -6.60 10.08 28.57
N ASN A 161 -7.03 10.03 29.83
CA ASN A 161 -8.06 10.90 30.38
C ASN A 161 -7.46 12.13 31.09
N GLY A 162 -6.13 12.24 31.15
CA GLY A 162 -5.44 13.29 31.88
C GLY A 162 -5.30 13.04 33.38
N GLU A 163 -5.60 11.83 33.85
CA GLU A 163 -5.43 11.47 35.26
C GLU A 163 -3.95 11.20 35.57
N LYS A 164 -3.44 11.87 36.59
CA LYS A 164 -2.04 11.81 36.97
C LYS A 164 -1.82 10.75 38.03
N ALA A 165 -0.90 9.83 37.78
CA ALA A 165 -0.40 8.92 38.81
C ALA A 165 0.99 8.42 38.44
N ASN A 166 1.77 8.03 39.46
CA ASN A 166 3.14 7.54 39.25
C ASN A 166 3.23 6.25 38.42
N ARG A 167 2.11 5.54 38.27
CA ARG A 167 1.97 4.31 37.46
C ARG A 167 1.11 4.50 36.21
N ASN A 168 0.60 5.71 35.99
CA ASN A 168 -0.16 5.99 34.79
C ASN A 168 0.79 6.23 33.63
N PHE A 169 0.33 5.88 32.45
CA PHE A 169 1.04 6.14 31.22
C PHE A 169 0.06 6.21 30.05
N SER A 170 0.49 6.85 28.99
CA SER A 170 -0.25 6.90 27.74
C SER A 170 0.70 6.79 26.57
N ILE A 171 0.24 6.14 25.52
CA ILE A 171 0.94 6.06 24.24
C ILE A 171 -0.01 6.60 23.18
N THR A 172 0.46 7.62 22.46
CA THR A 172 -0.33 8.32 21.45
C THR A 172 0.29 8.21 20.06
N VAL A 173 -0.55 8.10 19.04
CA VAL A 173 -0.14 8.06 17.62
C VAL A 173 -1.15 8.83 16.77
N LEU A 174 -0.72 9.38 15.63
CA LEU A 174 -1.63 10.04 14.70
C LEU A 174 -2.19 9.03 13.68
N LEU A 175 -3.50 9.08 13.47
CA LEU A 175 -4.21 8.31 12.45
C LEU A 175 -4.30 9.08 11.12
N GLU A 176 -4.62 8.39 10.02
CA GLU A 176 -4.73 9.00 8.68
C GLU A 176 -5.81 10.07 8.58
N ASN A 177 -6.85 9.99 9.41
CA ASN A 177 -7.90 11.01 9.53
C ASN A 177 -7.49 12.22 10.39
N ASN A 178 -6.21 12.36 10.73
CA ASN A 178 -5.66 13.43 11.56
C ASN A 178 -6.21 13.45 13.01
N THR A 179 -6.76 12.32 13.48
CA THR A 179 -7.14 12.14 14.89
C THR A 179 -6.01 11.46 15.65
N VAL A 180 -5.84 11.86 16.92
CA VAL A 180 -4.87 11.22 17.82
C VAL A 180 -5.53 10.02 18.47
N TYR A 181 -4.93 8.85 18.31
CA TYR A 181 -5.30 7.65 19.02
C TYR A 181 -4.45 7.53 20.28
N CYS A 182 -5.09 7.34 21.43
CA CYS A 182 -4.43 7.18 22.73
C CYS A 182 -4.81 5.82 23.33
N VAL A 183 -3.83 5.13 23.90
CA VAL A 183 -4.04 3.93 24.70
C VAL A 183 -3.07 3.94 25.89
N GLY A 184 -3.50 3.46 27.05
CA GLY A 184 -2.72 3.52 28.27
C GLY A 184 -3.54 3.26 29.52
N SER A 185 -2.90 3.33 30.68
CA SER A 185 -3.50 3.12 32.01
C SER A 185 -3.44 4.39 32.83
#